data_AF-A0A5D2VYL7-F1
#
_entry.id   AF-A0A5D2VYL7-F1
#
_cell.length_a   1.000
_cell.length_b   1.000
_cell.length_c   1.000
_cell.angle_alpha   90.00
_cell.angle_beta   90.00
_cell.angle_gamma   90.00
#
_symmetry.space_group_name_H-M   'P 1'
#
loop_
_entity.id
_entity.type
_entity.pdbx_description
1 polymer ?
#
loop_
_entity_poly.entity_id
_entity_poly.type
_entity_poly.pdbx_seq_one_letter_code
_entity_poly.pdbx_strand_id
1 'polypeptide(L)'
;INGEGLCLANSATTHTMLKIKKYFSHLTMQKASLSTISDSTKIIEGSKRANILFPKETKFQINDVLYFPKSQRKFLSFKDICHNGYHIETISEWND
;
A
#
# COMPACT_ATOMS: atom_id res chain seq x y z
N ILE A 1 -10.64 -17.33 -8.19
CA ILE A 1 -9.75 -16.65 -7.23
C ILE A 1 -10.59 -15.60 -6.52
N ASN A 2 -10.97 -15.82 -5.26
CA ASN A 2 -11.74 -14.82 -4.51
C ASN A 2 -10.92 -13.54 -4.43
N GLY A 3 -11.47 -12.42 -4.90
CA GLY A 3 -10.80 -11.12 -5.03
C GLY A 3 -10.35 -10.46 -3.72
N GLU A 4 -10.35 -11.22 -2.61
CA GLU A 4 -9.89 -10.77 -1.30
C GLU A 4 -8.37 -10.62 -1.22
N GLY A 5 -7.61 -11.31 -2.10
CA GLY A 5 -6.15 -11.31 -2.09
C GLY A 5 -5.46 -10.31 -3.03
N LEU A 6 -6.19 -9.64 -3.93
CA LEU A 6 -5.55 -8.84 -4.99
C LEU A 6 -5.26 -7.42 -4.50
N CYS A 7 -3.97 -7.06 -4.42
CA CYS A 7 -3.51 -5.69 -4.29
C CYS A 7 -2.95 -5.22 -5.64
N LEU A 8 -3.21 -3.96 -6.01
CA LEU A 8 -2.61 -3.35 -7.20
C LEU A 8 -1.34 -2.60 -6.83
N ALA A 9 -0.24 -2.89 -7.51
CA ALA A 9 0.93 -2.03 -7.48
C ALA A 9 0.62 -0.74 -8.26
N ASN A 10 0.87 0.43 -7.66
CA ASN A 10 0.59 1.71 -8.30
C ASN A 10 1.72 2.71 -8.04
N SER A 11 2.47 3.04 -9.09
CA SER A 11 3.58 4.00 -9.07
C SER A 11 3.11 5.45 -8.89
N ALA A 12 1.88 5.77 -9.27
CA ALA A 12 1.31 7.10 -9.11
C ALA A 12 0.75 7.36 -7.69
N THR A 13 0.88 6.40 -6.77
CA THR A 13 0.43 6.58 -5.37
C THR A 13 1.57 7.02 -4.48
N THR A 14 1.28 7.98 -3.60
CA THR A 14 2.20 8.44 -2.57
C THR A 14 2.22 7.53 -1.33
N HIS A 15 1.10 6.84 -1.06
CA HIS A 15 0.91 5.99 0.12
C HIS A 15 0.25 4.67 -0.26
N THR A 16 0.63 3.60 0.43
CA THR A 16 -0.11 2.34 0.38
C THR A 16 -1.46 2.51 1.08
N MET A 17 -2.51 1.90 0.51
CA MET A 17 -3.86 1.96 1.05
C MET A 17 -4.50 0.58 1.14
N LEU A 18 -4.95 0.22 2.34
CA LEU A 18 -5.57 -1.08 2.64
C LEU A 18 -6.97 -0.90 3.23
N LYS A 19 -7.87 -1.83 2.88
CA LYS A 19 -9.25 -1.84 3.38
C LYS A 19 -9.50 -2.80 4.55
N ILE A 20 -8.58 -3.73 4.83
CA ILE A 20 -8.78 -4.80 5.83
C ILE A 20 -7.86 -4.55 7.02
N LYS A 21 -8.45 -4.37 8.20
CA LYS A 21 -7.72 -4.11 9.46
C LYS A 21 -6.73 -5.22 9.82
N LYS A 22 -6.99 -6.48 9.44
CA LYS A 22 -6.14 -7.64 9.78
C LYS A 22 -4.68 -7.54 9.33
N TYR A 23 -4.38 -6.71 8.35
CA TYR A 23 -3.02 -6.53 7.85
C TYR A 23 -2.22 -5.51 8.68
N PHE A 24 -2.89 -4.70 9.50
CA PHE A 24 -2.23 -3.71 10.33
C PHE A 24 -1.69 -4.39 11.58
N SER A 25 -0.38 -4.29 11.80
CA SER A 25 0.20 -4.69 13.08
C SER A 25 -0.11 -3.65 14.16
N HIS A 26 -0.19 -2.39 13.74
CA HIS A 26 -0.63 -1.27 14.57
C HIS A 26 -1.56 -0.42 13.71
N LEU A 27 -2.74 -0.07 14.23
CA LEU A 27 -3.69 0.80 13.56
C LEU A 27 -4.17 1.86 14.54
N THR A 28 -3.87 3.12 14.24
CA THR A 28 -4.47 4.24 14.95
C THR A 28 -5.66 4.74 14.15
N MET A 29 -6.85 4.68 14.75
CA MET A 29 -8.06 5.21 14.11
C MET A 29 -8.03 6.74 14.16
N GLN A 30 -8.06 7.38 13.00
CA GLN A 30 -8.10 8.83 12.86
C GLN A 30 -8.77 9.18 11.53
N LYS A 31 -9.69 10.13 11.56
CA LYS A 31 -10.31 10.63 10.33
C LYS A 31 -9.41 11.67 9.68
N ALA A 32 -9.05 11.44 8.43
CA ALA A 32 -8.30 12.38 7.61
C ALA A 32 -8.88 12.44 6.20
N SER A 33 -8.72 13.58 5.52
CA SER A 33 -9.14 13.74 4.14
C SER A 33 -8.01 13.31 3.18
N LEU A 34 -8.40 12.62 2.10
CA LEU A 34 -7.52 12.19 1.01
C LEU A 34 -8.04 12.75 -0.30
N SER A 35 -7.24 13.53 -1.01
CA SER A 35 -7.52 13.94 -2.38
C SER A 35 -7.07 12.87 -3.37
N THR A 36 -7.87 12.62 -4.40
CA THR A 36 -7.48 11.77 -5.53
C THR A 36 -7.69 12.56 -6.82
N ILE A 37 -6.90 12.26 -7.86
CA ILE A 37 -6.96 13.01 -9.14
C ILE A 37 -8.37 12.99 -9.77
N SER A 38 -9.13 11.93 -9.54
CA SER A 38 -10.46 11.73 -10.15
C SER A 38 -11.63 12.21 -9.27
N ASP A 39 -11.43 12.51 -7.99
CA ASP A 39 -12.56 12.59 -7.05
C ASP A 39 -12.27 13.50 -5.86
N SER A 40 -13.38 14.05 -5.32
CA SER A 40 -13.43 14.86 -4.11
C SER A 40 -12.84 14.13 -2.89
N THR A 41 -12.56 14.91 -1.83
CA THR A 41 -11.89 14.44 -0.60
C THR A 41 -12.58 13.20 -0.01
N LYS A 42 -11.88 12.06 -0.04
CA LYS A 42 -12.30 10.81 0.59
C LYS A 42 -11.88 10.80 2.05
N ILE A 43 -12.59 10.05 2.89
CA ILE A 43 -12.29 9.95 4.32
C ILE A 43 -11.48 8.68 4.58
N ILE A 44 -10.22 8.85 4.98
CA ILE A 44 -9.39 7.80 5.58
C ILE A 44 -9.83 7.64 7.04
N GLU A 45 -9.83 6.41 7.54
CA GLU A 45 -10.29 6.09 8.90
C GLU A 45 -9.16 5.75 9.87
N GLY A 46 -7.93 5.64 9.39
CA GLY A 46 -6.75 5.52 10.24
C GLY A 46 -5.48 5.34 9.44
N SER A 47 -4.36 5.31 10.14
CA SER A 47 -3.06 4.93 9.56
C SER A 47 -2.17 4.30 10.61
N LYS A 48 -1.26 3.44 10.16
CA LYS A 48 -0.01 3.02 10.82
C LYS A 48 0.62 1.84 10.08
N ARG A 49 1.48 1.08 10.76
CA ARG A 49 2.26 -0.02 10.21
C ARG A 49 1.40 -1.23 9.85
N ALA A 50 1.64 -1.78 8.66
CA ALA A 50 1.08 -3.05 8.22
C ALA A 50 2.17 -4.07 7.95
N ASN A 51 1.86 -5.33 8.27
CA ASN A 51 2.68 -6.49 7.93
C ASN A 51 1.80 -7.46 7.14
N ILE A 52 2.09 -7.62 5.85
CA ILE A 52 1.37 -8.53 4.97
C ILE A 52 2.23 -9.78 4.77
N LEU A 53 1.64 -10.96 4.98
CA LEU A 53 2.24 -12.22 4.59
C LEU A 53 1.62 -12.65 3.26
N PHE A 54 2.42 -12.60 2.20
CA PHE A 54 2.05 -13.12 0.89
C PHE A 54 2.29 -14.64 0.83
N PRO A 55 1.79 -15.33 -0.20
CA PRO A 55 2.13 -16.74 -0.44
C PRO A 55 3.65 -16.96 -0.45
N LYS A 56 4.08 -18.19 -0.12
CA LYS A 56 5.51 -18.56 0.05
C LYS A 56 6.23 -17.81 1.18
N GLU A 57 5.48 -17.40 2.20
CA GLU A 57 6.01 -16.72 3.38
C GLU A 57 6.71 -15.38 3.11
N THR A 58 6.45 -14.77 1.94
CA THR A 58 7.00 -13.47 1.57
C THR A 58 6.44 -12.39 2.50
N LYS A 59 7.31 -11.82 3.34
CA LYS A 59 6.95 -10.78 4.33
C LYS A 59 7.03 -9.40 3.70
N PHE A 60 5.95 -8.64 3.77
CA PHE A 60 5.90 -7.28 3.26
C PHE A 60 5.58 -6.30 4.37
N GLN A 61 6.56 -5.46 4.72
CA GLN A 61 6.47 -4.50 5.81
C GLN A 61 6.25 -3.09 5.27
N ILE A 62 5.26 -2.40 5.82
CA ILE A 62 4.92 -1.06 5.38
C ILE A 62 4.77 -0.18 6.61
N ASN A 63 5.56 0.89 6.69
CA ASN A 63 5.62 1.73 7.88
C ASN A 63 4.40 2.66 8.02
N ASP A 64 3.89 3.15 6.90
CA ASP A 64 2.76 4.09 6.89
C ASP A 64 1.71 3.67 5.85
N VAL A 65 0.71 2.92 6.31
CA VAL A 65 -0.42 2.48 5.51
C VAL A 65 -1.65 3.26 5.91
N LEU A 66 -2.41 3.68 4.91
CA LEU A 66 -3.71 4.31 5.09
C LEU A 66 -4.82 3.25 5.14
N TYR A 67 -5.62 3.26 6.21
CA TYR A 67 -6.81 2.44 6.36
C TYR A 67 -8.00 3.14 5.70
N PHE A 68 -8.39 2.64 4.52
CA PHE A 68 -9.54 3.14 3.77
C PHE A 68 -10.52 2.01 3.46
N PRO A 69 -11.48 1.70 4.36
CA PRO A 69 -12.39 0.58 4.18
C PRO A 69 -13.33 0.76 2.99
N LYS A 70 -13.64 2.01 2.62
CA LYS A 70 -14.47 2.36 1.47
C LYS A 70 -13.71 2.29 0.13
N SER A 71 -12.44 1.90 0.14
CA SER A 71 -11.68 1.77 -1.10
C SER A 71 -12.24 0.65 -1.97
N GLN A 72 -12.44 0.93 -3.26
CA GLN A 72 -12.76 -0.09 -4.25
C GLN A 72 -11.62 -1.10 -4.43
N ARG A 73 -10.36 -0.65 -4.26
CA ARG A 73 -9.15 -1.46 -4.49
C ARG A 73 -8.11 -1.25 -3.39
N LYS A 74 -7.31 -2.28 -3.10
CA LYS A 74 -6.13 -2.14 -2.24
C LYS A 74 -4.95 -1.73 -3.12
N PHE A 75 -4.19 -0.72 -2.70
CA PHE A 75 -3.02 -0.24 -3.44
C PHE A 75 -1.76 -0.47 -2.63
N LEU A 76 -0.71 -0.96 -3.29
CA LEU A 76 0.66 -0.95 -2.79
C LEU A 76 1.41 0.15 -3.52
N SER A 77 2.01 1.05 -2.76
CA SER A 77 2.87 2.08 -3.34
C SER A 77 4.15 1.44 -3.88
N PHE A 78 4.64 1.96 -5.00
CA PHE A 78 5.93 1.50 -5.54
C PHE A 78 7.08 1.77 -4.55
N LYS A 79 6.99 2.87 -3.79
CA LYS A 79 7.95 3.18 -2.72
C LYS A 79 8.07 2.05 -1.70
N ASP A 80 6.95 1.48 -1.26
CA ASP A 80 6.96 0.38 -0.29
C ASP A 80 7.43 -0.93 -0.92
N ILE A 81 7.10 -1.18 -2.19
CA ILE A 81 7.62 -2.33 -2.95
C ILE A 81 9.14 -2.27 -3.05
N CYS A 82 9.69 -1.11 -3.42
CA CYS A 82 11.12 -0.88 -3.48
C CYS A 82 11.80 -1.01 -2.12
N HIS A 83 11.19 -0.42 -1.08
CA HIS A 83 11.72 -0.50 0.29
C HIS A 83 11.86 -1.94 0.80
N ASN A 84 11.00 -2.85 0.35
CA ASN A 84 11.07 -4.28 0.70
C ASN A 84 11.95 -5.10 -0.27
N GLY A 85 12.58 -4.49 -1.27
CA GLY A 85 13.46 -5.19 -2.21
C GLY A 85 12.72 -6.07 -3.23
N TYR A 86 11.42 -5.86 -3.43
CA TYR A 86 10.61 -6.66 -4.38
C TYR A 86 10.53 -6.02 -5.78
N HIS A 87 11.58 -5.33 -6.19
CA HIS A 87 11.70 -4.70 -7.51
C HIS A 87 13.04 -5.06 -8.14
N ILE A 88 13.12 -4.96 -9.47
CA ILE A 88 14.37 -5.09 -10.20
C ILE A 88 14.80 -3.68 -10.58
N GLU A 89 16.04 -3.33 -10.25
CA GLU A 89 16.65 -2.10 -10.67
C GLU A 89 17.13 -2.25 -12.12
N THR A 90 16.80 -1.28 -12.96
CA THR A 90 17.41 -1.20 -14.29
C THR A 90 18.81 -0.61 -14.10
N ILE A 91 19.83 -1.42 -14.37
CA ILE A 91 21.20 -0.92 -14.51
C ILE A 91 21.21 -0.02 -15.74
N SER A 92 21.43 1.28 -15.57
CA SER A 92 21.72 2.13 -16.72
C SER A 92 23.06 1.69 -17.29
N GLU A 93 23.12 1.44 -18.59
CA GLU A 93 24.37 1.38 -19.34
C GLU A 93 25.00 2.78 -19.34
N TRP A 94 25.60 3.14 -18.22
CA TRP A 94 26.48 4.28 -18.13
C TRP A 94 27.63 3.92 -17.21
N ASN A 95 28.69 3.40 -17.84
CA ASN A 95 30.10 3.21 -17.45
C ASN A 95 30.64 2.27 -18.57
N ASP A 96 31.42 2.66 -19.57
CA ASP A 96 32.31 3.83 -19.80
C ASP A 96 32.20 4.35 -21.25
#